data_AF-A0A1W9UL72-F1
#
_entry.id   AF-A0A1W9UL72-F1
#
_cell.length_a   1.000
_cell.length_b   1.000
_cell.length_c   1.000
_cell.angle_alpha   90.00
_cell.angle_beta   90.00
_cell.angle_gamma   90.00
#
_symmetry.space_group_name_H-M   'P 1'
#
loop_
_entity.id
_entity.type
_entity.pdbx_description
1 polymer ?
#
loop_
_entity_poly.entity_id
_entity_poly.type
_entity_poly.pdbx_seq_one_letter_code
_entity_poly.pdbx_strand_id
1 'polypeptide(L)'
;MVNKLTNYAKQLQQLASQTTDLKSFLSLSRQQLGNCPFLDQNGSCQIYSARPLSCRALLSTKEPHYCSLDFSTLSSQEKQDFMASLDQAVVNFPTHYLAVPQQIAMTAEQQCSDSMINTFGFALSGSLPYLVFLEHQLQLSCK
;
A
#
# COMPACT_ATOMS: atom_id res chain seq x y z
N MET A 1 -2.87 -3.13 -21.32
CA MET A 1 -2.66 -2.82 -19.88
C MET A 1 -1.33 -3.31 -19.34
N VAL A 2 -0.73 -4.41 -19.85
CA VAL A 2 0.67 -4.81 -19.55
C VAL A 2 1.67 -3.64 -19.65
N ASN A 3 1.53 -2.77 -20.66
CA ASN A 3 2.38 -1.58 -20.78
C ASN A 3 2.22 -0.56 -19.63
N LYS A 4 1.02 -0.42 -19.02
CA LYS A 4 0.79 0.51 -17.91
C LYS A 4 1.55 0.05 -16.66
N LEU A 5 1.44 -1.24 -16.31
CA LEU A 5 2.12 -1.79 -15.15
C LEU A 5 3.64 -1.83 -15.35
N THR A 6 4.12 -2.26 -16.53
CA THR A 6 5.55 -2.26 -16.86
C THR A 6 6.14 -0.85 -16.80
N ASN A 7 5.42 0.15 -17.32
CA ASN A 7 5.86 1.55 -17.23
C ASN A 7 5.87 2.04 -15.78
N TYR A 8 4.82 1.73 -15.00
CA TYR A 8 4.77 2.09 -13.57
C TYR A 8 5.92 1.45 -12.79
N ALA A 9 6.24 0.17 -13.03
CA ALA A 9 7.33 -0.54 -12.38
C ALA A 9 8.70 0.08 -12.75
N LYS A 10 8.92 0.42 -14.03
CA LYS A 10 10.14 1.12 -14.47
C LYS A 10 10.30 2.49 -13.81
N GLN A 11 9.22 3.27 -13.76
CA GLN A 11 9.22 4.57 -13.10
C GLN A 11 9.49 4.44 -11.59
N LEU A 12 8.91 3.42 -10.94
CA LEU A 12 9.15 3.15 -9.53
C LEU A 12 10.61 2.75 -9.26
N GLN A 13 11.20 1.92 -10.12
CA GLN A 13 12.61 1.54 -10.04
C GLN A 13 13.53 2.76 -10.21
N GLN A 14 13.24 3.62 -11.17
CA GLN A 14 13.98 4.86 -11.39
C GLN A 14 13.89 5.77 -10.16
N LEU A 15 12.70 5.92 -9.58
CA LEU A 15 12.49 6.74 -8.38
C LEU A 15 13.21 6.15 -7.16
N ALA A 16 13.16 4.82 -6.98
CA ALA A 16 13.90 4.14 -5.91
C ALA A 16 15.41 4.42 -5.99
N SER A 17 15.98 4.49 -7.20
CA SER A 17 17.40 4.81 -7.38
C SER A 17 17.77 6.26 -7.06
N GLN A 18 16.78 7.15 -6.98
CA GLN A 18 16.96 8.58 -6.68
C GLN A 18 16.77 8.92 -5.20
N THR A 19 16.37 7.94 -4.37
CA THR A 19 16.05 8.13 -2.96
C THR A 19 16.90 7.24 -2.08
N THR A 20 17.36 7.77 -0.96
CA THR A 20 18.21 7.02 -0.01
C THR A 20 17.42 6.49 1.19
N ASP A 21 16.19 6.96 1.40
CA ASP A 21 15.37 6.60 2.55
C ASP A 21 13.91 6.35 2.15
N LEU A 22 13.24 5.53 2.98
CA LEU A 22 11.85 5.10 2.76
C LEU A 22 10.87 6.28 2.76
N LYS A 23 11.09 7.30 3.57
CA LYS A 23 10.16 8.44 3.67
C LYS A 23 10.18 9.26 2.39
N SER A 24 11.38 9.58 1.90
CA SER A 24 11.57 10.29 0.63
C SER A 24 11.04 9.47 -0.55
N PHE A 25 11.31 8.15 -0.58
CA PHE A 25 10.75 7.24 -1.57
C PHE A 25 9.22 7.28 -1.61
N LEU A 26 8.56 7.12 -0.45
CA LEU A 26 7.10 7.10 -0.36
C LEU A 26 6.47 8.45 -0.74
N SER A 27 7.10 9.56 -0.35
CA SER A 27 6.63 10.90 -0.69
C SER A 27 6.72 11.15 -2.20
N LEU A 28 7.91 10.95 -2.78
CA LEU A 28 8.16 11.14 -4.20
C LEU A 28 7.33 10.18 -5.06
N SER A 29 7.17 8.92 -4.63
CA SER A 29 6.31 7.94 -5.32
C SER A 29 4.87 8.42 -5.42
N ARG A 30 4.29 8.92 -4.33
CA ARG A 30 2.92 9.48 -4.34
C ARG A 30 2.80 10.71 -5.23
N GLN A 31 3.80 11.61 -5.18
CA GLN A 31 3.77 12.87 -5.93
C GLN A 31 3.97 12.65 -7.44
N GLN A 32 4.88 11.77 -7.85
CA GLN A 32 5.27 11.61 -9.26
C GLN A 32 4.53 10.49 -9.99
N LEU A 33 4.26 9.35 -9.33
CA LEU A 33 3.57 8.22 -9.97
C LEU A 33 2.06 8.22 -9.69
N GLY A 34 1.61 8.93 -8.65
CA GLY A 34 0.21 8.98 -8.26
C GLY A 34 -0.32 7.66 -7.69
N ASN A 35 -1.56 7.36 -8.03
CA ASN A 35 -2.32 6.24 -7.47
C ASN A 35 -1.80 4.86 -7.90
N CYS A 36 -2.14 3.83 -7.11
CA CYS A 36 -1.78 2.44 -7.41
C CYS A 36 -2.26 2.03 -8.84
N PRO A 37 -1.42 1.37 -9.65
CA PRO A 37 -1.74 1.10 -11.07
C PRO A 37 -2.91 0.14 -11.27
N PHE A 38 -3.27 -0.61 -10.22
CA PHE A 38 -4.39 -1.57 -10.16
C PHE A 38 -5.73 -0.96 -9.76
N LEU A 39 -5.79 0.36 -9.55
CA LEU A 39 -7.05 1.05 -9.28
C LEU A 39 -7.75 1.36 -10.61
N ASP A 40 -9.06 1.14 -10.63
CA ASP A 40 -9.93 1.60 -11.71
C ASP A 40 -10.24 3.11 -11.59
N GLN A 41 -11.09 3.61 -12.48
CA GLN A 41 -11.50 5.02 -12.52
C GLN A 41 -12.27 5.46 -11.27
N ASN A 42 -12.89 4.51 -10.56
CA ASN A 42 -13.63 4.73 -9.33
C ASN A 42 -12.75 4.55 -8.08
N GLY A 43 -11.46 4.25 -8.23
CA GLY A 43 -10.55 3.97 -7.12
C GLY A 43 -10.72 2.57 -6.52
N SER A 44 -11.45 1.68 -7.17
CA SER A 44 -11.60 0.27 -6.75
C SER A 44 -10.45 -0.58 -7.27
N CYS A 45 -10.02 -1.58 -6.49
CA CYS A 45 -8.94 -2.46 -6.93
C CYS A 45 -9.43 -3.54 -7.91
N GLN A 46 -8.90 -3.51 -9.14
CA GLN A 46 -9.25 -4.46 -10.20
C GLN A 46 -8.76 -5.90 -9.96
N ILE A 47 -7.75 -6.09 -9.11
CA ILE A 47 -7.18 -7.42 -8.82
C ILE A 47 -7.48 -7.89 -7.39
N TYR A 48 -8.50 -7.32 -6.74
CA TYR A 48 -8.79 -7.56 -5.32
C TYR A 48 -8.91 -9.06 -4.98
N SER A 49 -9.60 -9.84 -5.81
CA SER A 49 -9.82 -11.28 -5.62
C SER A 49 -8.57 -12.14 -5.72
N ALA A 50 -7.52 -11.64 -6.37
CA ALA A 50 -6.25 -12.33 -6.57
C ALA A 50 -5.16 -11.86 -5.60
N ARG A 51 -5.48 -10.94 -4.69
CA ARG A 51 -4.54 -10.49 -3.67
C ARG A 51 -4.32 -11.63 -2.66
N PRO A 52 -3.06 -11.94 -2.31
CA PRO A 52 -2.79 -12.96 -1.31
C PRO A 52 -3.15 -12.44 0.08
N LEU A 53 -3.05 -11.11 0.27
CA LEU A 53 -3.13 -10.38 1.52
C LEU A 53 -3.79 -9.04 1.24
N SER A 54 -4.63 -8.58 2.16
CA SER A 54 -5.22 -7.25 2.11
C SER A 54 -4.10 -6.20 2.07
N CYS A 55 -4.22 -5.13 1.28
CA CYS A 55 -3.32 -3.99 1.47
C CYS A 55 -3.39 -3.59 2.94
N ARG A 56 -2.23 -3.52 3.60
CA ARG A 56 -1.95 -3.39 5.05
C ARG A 56 -2.67 -2.23 5.80
N ALA A 57 -3.57 -1.54 5.12
CA ALA A 57 -4.17 -0.24 5.44
C ALA A 57 -5.65 -0.12 4.96
N LEU A 58 -6.40 -1.22 4.80
CA LEU A 58 -7.66 -1.16 4.02
C LEU A 58 -8.95 -0.84 4.77
N LEU A 59 -9.01 -0.98 6.10
CA LEU A 59 -10.18 -0.52 6.84
C LEU A 59 -9.81 0.72 7.61
N SER A 60 -10.00 1.86 6.93
CA SER A 60 -9.92 3.19 7.52
C SER A 60 -11.24 3.48 8.23
N THR A 61 -11.18 4.08 9.43
CA THR A 61 -12.34 4.69 10.08
C THR A 61 -12.55 6.15 9.65
N LYS A 62 -11.78 6.60 8.66
CA LYS A 62 -11.77 7.96 8.13
C LYS A 62 -12.04 8.00 6.63
N GLU A 63 -12.50 9.17 6.20
CA GLU A 63 -12.81 9.48 4.81
C GLU A 63 -11.62 9.22 3.89
N PRO A 64 -11.85 8.77 2.64
CA PRO A 64 -10.79 8.39 1.70
C PRO A 64 -9.70 9.44 1.46
N HIS A 65 -10.01 10.74 1.60
CA HIS A 65 -9.04 11.81 1.40
C HIS A 65 -7.85 11.73 2.38
N TYR A 66 -8.04 11.17 3.58
CA TYR A 66 -6.96 10.97 4.56
C TYR A 66 -5.94 9.90 4.13
N CYS A 67 -6.25 9.05 3.16
CA CYS A 67 -5.32 8.07 2.60
C CYS A 67 -4.26 8.71 1.68
N SER A 68 -4.60 9.82 1.03
CA SER A 68 -3.72 10.57 0.12
C SER A 68 -3.18 11.85 0.73
N LEU A 69 -3.71 12.28 1.88
CA LEU A 69 -3.31 13.49 2.57
C LEU A 69 -1.85 13.42 3.03
N ASP A 70 -1.04 14.39 2.63
CA ASP A 70 0.30 14.55 3.17
C ASP A 70 0.21 15.16 4.58
N PHE A 71 0.31 14.32 5.60
CA PHE A 71 0.27 14.77 7.00
C PHE A 71 1.33 15.81 7.35
N SER A 72 2.42 15.91 6.58
CA SER A 72 3.46 16.89 6.86
C SER A 72 3.02 18.33 6.57
N THR A 73 2.05 18.52 5.66
CA THR A 73 1.56 19.85 5.25
C THR A 73 0.49 20.42 6.17
N LEU A 74 -0.10 19.60 7.05
CA LEU A 74 -1.11 20.02 8.00
C LEU A 74 -0.54 20.93 9.10
N SER A 75 -1.32 21.93 9.50
CA SER A 75 -1.06 22.74 10.68
C SER A 75 -1.09 21.89 11.95
N SER A 76 -0.53 22.43 13.04
CA SER A 76 -0.56 21.76 14.34
C SER A 76 -2.00 21.51 14.82
N GLN A 77 -2.92 22.43 14.55
CA GLN A 77 -4.32 22.29 14.95
C GLN A 77 -5.00 21.16 14.17
N GLU A 78 -4.85 21.12 12.85
CA GLU A 78 -5.44 20.06 12.01
C GLU A 78 -4.91 18.67 12.40
N LYS A 79 -3.63 18.55 12.77
CA LYS A 79 -3.05 17.31 13.30
C LYS A 79 -3.70 16.90 14.62
N GLN A 80 -3.90 17.85 15.54
CA GLN A 80 -4.56 17.59 16.82
C GLN A 80 -6.02 17.19 16.64
N ASP A 81 -6.76 17.90 15.79
CA ASP A 81 -8.16 17.61 15.49
C ASP A 81 -8.31 16.22 14.88
N PHE A 82 -7.43 15.86 13.94
CA PHE A 82 -7.39 14.52 13.40
C PHE A 82 -7.15 13.46 14.47
N MET A 83 -6.11 13.63 15.32
CA MET A 83 -5.79 12.69 16.40
C MET A 83 -6.96 12.53 17.38
N ALA A 84 -7.59 13.65 17.77
CA ALA A 84 -8.74 13.67 18.68
C ALA A 84 -9.98 12.98 18.07
N SER A 85 -10.08 12.96 16.74
CA SER A 85 -11.19 12.32 16.03
C SER A 85 -11.05 10.80 15.89
N LEU A 86 -9.93 10.19 16.31
CA LEU A 86 -9.71 8.75 16.23
C LEU A 86 -10.27 8.02 17.45
N ASP A 87 -11.01 6.93 17.21
CA ASP A 87 -11.36 5.98 18.27
C ASP A 87 -10.18 5.05 18.55
N GLN A 88 -9.42 5.37 19.61
CA GLN A 88 -8.24 4.62 20.02
C GLN A 88 -8.52 3.18 20.44
N ALA A 89 -9.77 2.82 20.76
CA ALA A 89 -10.14 1.45 21.11
C ALA A 89 -10.20 0.53 19.88
N VAL A 90 -10.31 1.12 18.68
CA VAL A 90 -10.64 0.39 17.45
C VAL A 90 -9.51 0.47 16.42
N VAL A 91 -8.82 1.61 16.34
CA VAL A 91 -7.73 1.84 15.38
C VAL A 91 -6.35 1.48 15.94
N ASN A 92 -5.39 1.18 15.07
CA ASN A 92 -3.99 1.08 15.44
C ASN A 92 -3.40 2.49 15.61
N PHE A 93 -3.70 3.12 16.75
CA PHE A 93 -3.26 4.48 17.06
C PHE A 93 -1.73 4.63 16.94
N PRO A 94 -1.22 5.73 16.36
CA PRO A 94 -1.90 6.96 15.95
C PRO A 94 -2.46 6.94 14.51
N THR A 95 -2.60 5.77 13.88
CA THR A 95 -3.15 5.68 12.51
C THR A 95 -4.67 5.55 12.51
N HIS A 96 -5.30 5.85 11.38
CA HIS A 96 -6.76 5.71 11.19
C HIS A 96 -7.20 4.30 10.75
N TYR A 97 -6.29 3.33 10.73
CA TYR A 97 -6.57 1.97 10.27
C TYR A 97 -7.04 1.10 11.43
N LEU A 98 -8.06 0.26 11.21
CA LEU A 98 -8.54 -0.71 12.21
C LEU A 98 -7.41 -1.63 12.67
N ALA A 99 -7.26 -1.79 13.98
CA ALA A 99 -6.16 -2.56 14.58
C ALA A 99 -6.26 -4.06 14.25
N VAL A 100 -7.44 -4.67 14.45
CA VAL A 100 -7.63 -6.12 14.29
C VAL A 100 -7.36 -6.60 12.85
N PRO A 101 -7.96 -6.00 11.79
CA PRO A 101 -7.66 -6.38 10.42
C PRO A 101 -6.18 -6.20 10.07
N GLN A 102 -5.54 -5.16 10.59
CA GLN A 102 -4.11 -4.93 10.37
C GLN A 102 -3.25 -6.02 11.03
N GLN A 103 -3.59 -6.43 12.25
CA GLN A 103 -2.90 -7.51 12.94
C GLN A 103 -3.03 -8.84 12.19
N ILE A 104 -4.24 -9.17 11.72
CA ILE A 104 -4.50 -10.38 10.91
C ILE A 104 -3.64 -10.36 9.64
N ALA A 105 -3.61 -9.22 8.93
CA ALA A 105 -2.82 -9.06 7.72
C ALA A 105 -1.31 -9.21 8.01
N MET A 106 -0.80 -8.61 9.08
CA MET A 106 0.61 -8.72 9.47
C MET A 106 1.00 -10.17 9.80
N THR A 107 0.13 -10.91 10.51
CA THR A 107 0.39 -12.33 10.79
C THR A 107 0.44 -13.16 9.51
N ALA A 108 -0.48 -12.93 8.57
CA ALA A 108 -0.48 -13.64 7.30
C ALA A 108 0.72 -13.24 6.39
N GLU A 109 1.11 -11.96 6.39
CA GLU A 109 2.35 -11.48 5.73
C GLU A 109 3.58 -12.21 6.27
N GLN A 110 3.67 -12.35 7.61
CA GLN A 110 4.79 -13.06 8.23
C GLN A 110 4.81 -14.54 7.81
N GLN A 111 3.67 -15.23 7.83
CA GLN A 111 3.56 -16.63 7.40
C GLN A 111 3.97 -16.82 5.93
N CYS A 112 3.55 -15.90 5.04
CA CYS A 112 3.99 -15.90 3.65
C CYS A 112 5.50 -15.67 3.52
N SER A 113 6.04 -14.71 4.28
CA SER A 113 7.48 -14.41 4.30
C SER A 113 8.30 -15.62 4.74
N ASP A 114 7.91 -16.26 5.84
CA ASP A 114 8.57 -17.45 6.36
C ASP A 114 8.53 -18.60 5.35
N SER A 115 7.38 -18.80 4.69
CA SER A 115 7.24 -19.81 3.64
C SER A 115 8.14 -19.53 2.44
N MET A 116 8.28 -18.27 2.03
CA MET A 116 9.18 -17.87 0.94
C MET A 116 10.65 -18.10 1.32
N ILE A 117 11.07 -17.73 2.53
CA ILE A 117 12.44 -17.95 3.01
C ILE A 117 12.77 -19.43 3.04
N ASN A 118 11.87 -20.26 3.59
CA ASN A 118 12.08 -21.71 3.68
C ASN A 118 12.17 -22.38 2.29
N THR A 119 11.45 -21.84 1.29
CA THR A 119 11.40 -22.43 -0.06
C THR A 119 12.50 -21.91 -0.98
N PHE A 120 12.79 -20.61 -0.91
CA PHE A 120 13.62 -19.89 -1.90
C PHE A 120 14.88 -19.27 -1.30
N GLY A 121 15.06 -19.28 0.02
CA GLY A 121 16.18 -18.63 0.71
C GLY A 121 16.05 -17.11 0.85
N PHE A 122 14.95 -16.52 0.37
CA PHE A 122 14.65 -15.09 0.52
C PHE A 122 13.13 -14.86 0.58
N ALA A 123 12.72 -13.71 1.11
CA ALA A 123 11.34 -13.23 1.02
C ALA A 123 11.28 -11.91 0.26
N LEU A 124 10.21 -11.73 -0.52
CA LEU A 124 9.83 -10.44 -1.07
C LEU A 124 8.69 -9.89 -0.22
N SER A 125 8.90 -8.69 0.32
CA SER A 125 7.89 -7.98 1.10
C SER A 125 7.33 -6.78 0.34
N GLY A 126 6.11 -6.39 0.70
CA GLY A 126 5.36 -5.34 0.03
C GLY A 126 4.37 -5.88 -1.01
N SER A 127 3.18 -5.29 -1.05
CA SER A 127 2.13 -5.71 -1.96
C SER A 127 2.49 -5.43 -3.41
N LEU A 128 3.18 -4.33 -3.71
CA LEU A 128 3.40 -3.92 -5.09
C LEU A 128 4.29 -4.89 -5.91
N PRO A 129 5.48 -5.34 -5.45
CA PRO A 129 6.27 -6.33 -6.19
C PRO A 129 5.53 -7.65 -6.43
N TYR A 130 4.79 -8.13 -5.42
CA TYR A 130 3.99 -9.34 -5.54
C TYR A 130 2.83 -9.18 -6.54
N LEU A 131 2.13 -8.05 -6.49
CA LEU A 131 1.03 -7.76 -7.42
C LEU A 131 1.54 -7.53 -8.84
N VAL A 132 2.73 -6.93 -9.01
CA VAL A 132 3.40 -6.81 -10.33
C VAL A 132 3.72 -8.19 -10.90
N PHE A 133 4.27 -9.08 -10.07
CA PHE A 133 4.54 -10.45 -10.47
C PHE A 133 3.26 -11.20 -10.86
N LEU A 134 2.23 -11.17 -10.01
CA LEU A 134 0.97 -11.85 -10.30
C LEU A 134 0.29 -11.32 -11.56
N GLU A 135 0.23 -10.00 -11.75
CA GLU A 135 -0.34 -9.41 -12.95
C GLU A 135 0.45 -9.83 -14.20
N HIS A 136 1.78 -9.87 -14.12
CA HIS A 136 2.60 -10.37 -15.23
C HIS A 136 2.28 -11.83 -15.57
N GLN A 137 2.15 -12.70 -14.57
CA GLN A 137 1.88 -14.13 -14.77
C GLN A 137 0.44 -14.44 -15.20
N LEU A 138 -0.54 -13.71 -14.66
CA LEU A 138 -1.96 -14.09 -14.70
C LEU A 138 -2.84 -13.11 -15.50
N GLN A 139 -2.32 -11.95 -15.92
CA GLN A 139 -3.04 -10.96 -16.75
C GLN A 139 -4.41 -10.54 -16.18
N LEU A 140 -4.46 -10.32 -14.87
CA LEU A 140 -5.70 -10.20 -14.10
C LEU A 140 -6.45 -8.89 -14.36
N SER A 141 -5.75 -7.84 -14.74
CA SER A 141 -6.32 -6.50 -14.98
C SER A 141 -7.03 -6.37 -16.34
N CYS A 142 -7.07 -7.44 -17.15
CA CYS A 142 -7.65 -7.46 -18.50
C CYS A 142 -9.00 -8.20 -18.62
N LYS A 143 -9.69 -8.48 -17.50
CA LYS A 143 -11.02 -9.10 -17.50
C LYS A 143 -12.11 -8.08 -17.20
#